data_AF-A0A540N695-F1
#
_entry.id   AF-A0A540N695-F1
#
_cell.length_a   1.000
_cell.length_b   1.000
_cell.length_c   1.000
_cell.angle_alpha   90.00
_cell.angle_beta   90.00
_cell.angle_gamma   90.00
#
_symmetry.space_group_name_H-M   'P 1'
#
loop_
_entity.id
_entity.type
_entity.pdbx_description
1 polymer ?
#
loop_
_entity_poly.entity_id
_entity_poly.type
_entity_poly.pdbx_seq_one_letter_code
_entity_poly.pdbx_strand_id
1 'polypeptide(L)'
;MISNREGRSVRTPPEACMQPLKHRQSTSFVSPEPPVTAMRNTIQDTLAAHRNELVSLLSRYVARGNGILQPHQMINELENVIMEDEGMQKLKDSSFSKVLQSAQEAIVLAPFVAFALRPGVWEYVRVNVYELSVDHLSAAEYLRFKEELMDGDKESLEPLLDFLRTHKHDEHAMMLNDRIQSIPRLQSALAKAEEYLSKFPPTTPYSEFEFDLQGMGFERGWGDTAQRASEMVHLLLEILQAPDPSTLENFLGRIPMVFNVVIVSPNGYFGQANVLGLPDTGGQVVYILDQVRALESEMLLRIQNQGLDVIPEILIESYTTDTGCKRDNMQPKIGRSQWQNTHISCGYLSGLRMGYSGNGFQGLMCGLTWRPLQR
;
A
#
# COMPACT_ATOMS: atom_id res chain seq x y z
N MET A 1 16.31 11.84 -90.93
CA MET A 1 16.99 11.41 -89.69
C MET A 1 16.51 12.32 -88.55
N ILE A 2 15.23 12.39 -88.12
CA ILE A 2 14.32 11.41 -87.49
C ILE A 2 15.00 10.72 -86.28
N SER A 3 14.56 10.78 -85.02
CA SER A 3 13.45 11.43 -84.30
C SER A 3 13.62 11.14 -82.79
N ASN A 4 13.14 12.04 -81.93
CA ASN A 4 12.58 11.89 -80.56
C ASN A 4 13.10 10.87 -79.54
N ARG A 5 13.14 11.34 -78.27
CA ARG A 5 12.64 10.75 -76.99
C ARG A 5 13.67 10.92 -75.88
N GLU A 6 13.36 11.21 -74.62
CA GLU A 6 12.15 11.51 -73.86
C GLU A 6 12.64 12.09 -72.53
N GLY A 7 11.91 13.05 -71.97
CA GLY A 7 12.21 13.66 -70.68
C GLY A 7 12.13 12.64 -69.53
N ARG A 8 13.12 12.69 -68.61
CA ARG A 8 12.99 12.02 -67.32
C ARG A 8 12.28 12.94 -66.33
N SER A 9 11.01 12.61 -66.15
CA SER A 9 10.13 13.00 -65.04
C SER A 9 10.83 12.82 -63.69
N VAL A 10 11.03 13.92 -62.98
CA VAL A 10 11.23 13.94 -61.52
C VAL A 10 9.83 13.73 -60.93
N ARG A 11 9.62 12.59 -60.26
CA ARG A 11 8.36 12.31 -59.55
C ARG A 11 8.30 13.16 -58.29
N THR A 12 7.45 14.18 -58.29
CA THR A 12 6.90 14.78 -57.08
C THR A 12 5.84 13.82 -56.50
N PRO A 13 5.77 13.65 -55.16
CA PRO A 13 4.70 12.88 -54.55
C PRO A 13 3.37 13.65 -54.67
N PRO A 14 2.21 12.96 -54.78
CA PRO A 14 0.93 13.63 -54.94
C PRO A 14 0.51 14.34 -53.65
N GLU A 15 -0.01 15.56 -53.80
CA GLU A 15 -0.71 16.32 -52.79
C GLU A 15 -1.85 15.49 -52.19
N ALA A 16 -1.74 15.18 -50.90
CA ALA A 16 -2.84 14.59 -50.14
C ALA A 16 -3.92 15.66 -49.95
N CYS A 17 -5.10 15.37 -50.52
CA CYS A 17 -6.32 16.14 -50.42
C CYS A 17 -6.70 16.35 -48.94
N MET A 18 -6.61 17.58 -48.43
CA MET A 18 -7.21 17.98 -47.16
C MET A 18 -8.75 17.96 -47.30
N GLN A 19 -9.39 16.94 -46.73
CA GLN A 19 -10.82 16.98 -46.45
C GLN A 19 -11.05 17.54 -45.02
N PRO A 20 -12.05 18.40 -44.81
CA PRO A 20 -12.32 18.98 -43.49
C PRO A 20 -12.81 17.92 -42.51
N LEU A 21 -12.24 17.94 -41.31
CA LEU A 21 -12.64 17.14 -40.15
C LEU A 21 -14.13 17.39 -39.84
N LYS A 22 -14.98 16.39 -40.10
CA LYS A 22 -16.36 16.39 -39.62
C LYS A 22 -16.33 16.36 -38.08
N HIS A 23 -16.90 17.39 -37.46
CA HIS A 23 -17.17 17.43 -36.03
C HIS A 23 -17.89 16.15 -35.60
N ARG A 24 -17.19 15.34 -34.80
CA ARG A 24 -17.76 14.18 -34.12
C ARG A 24 -18.68 14.73 -33.03
N GLN A 25 -19.99 14.70 -33.27
CA GLN A 25 -20.99 14.99 -32.25
C GLN A 25 -20.70 14.10 -31.03
N SER A 26 -20.55 14.74 -29.88
CA SER A 26 -20.38 14.14 -28.57
C SER A 26 -21.65 13.38 -28.19
N THR A 27 -21.76 12.13 -28.63
CA THR A 27 -22.66 11.15 -28.03
C THR A 27 -22.11 10.83 -26.64
N SER A 28 -22.87 11.20 -25.61
CA SER A 28 -22.66 10.75 -24.24
C SER A 28 -22.51 9.22 -24.24
N PHE A 29 -21.32 8.74 -23.92
CA PHE A 29 -21.09 7.35 -23.58
C PHE A 29 -21.80 7.09 -22.26
N VAL A 30 -23.05 6.66 -22.34
CA VAL A 30 -23.67 5.92 -21.25
C VAL A 30 -22.93 4.58 -21.23
N SER A 31 -22.18 4.32 -20.16
CA SER A 31 -21.58 3.01 -19.92
C SER A 31 -22.68 1.94 -20.05
N PRO A 32 -22.49 0.88 -20.85
CA PRO A 32 -23.47 -0.20 -20.88
C PRO A 32 -23.55 -0.79 -19.48
N GLU A 33 -24.76 -0.90 -18.93
CA GLU A 33 -24.98 -1.68 -17.72
C GLU A 33 -24.41 -3.09 -17.95
N PRO A 34 -23.72 -3.68 -16.94
CA PRO A 34 -23.17 -5.02 -17.09
C PRO A 34 -24.28 -6.00 -17.44
N PRO A 35 -24.02 -7.01 -18.28
CA PRO A 35 -25.02 -8.00 -18.65
C PRO A 35 -25.61 -8.59 -17.36
N VAL A 36 -26.93 -8.49 -17.21
CA VAL A 36 -27.66 -9.01 -16.05
C VAL A 36 -27.22 -10.45 -15.79
N THR A 37 -26.54 -10.63 -14.67
CA THR A 37 -25.74 -11.81 -14.31
C THR A 37 -26.57 -13.08 -14.18
N ALA A 38 -26.13 -14.15 -14.81
CA ALA A 38 -26.85 -15.43 -14.86
C ALA A 38 -27.08 -16.03 -13.46
N MET A 39 -26.13 -15.88 -12.53
CA MET A 39 -26.27 -16.44 -11.19
C MET A 39 -27.24 -15.64 -10.31
N ARG A 40 -27.26 -14.31 -10.43
CA ARG A 40 -28.25 -13.46 -9.72
C ARG A 40 -29.68 -13.87 -10.09
N ASN A 41 -29.97 -13.99 -11.39
CA ASN A 41 -31.29 -14.40 -11.86
C ASN A 41 -31.63 -15.81 -11.38
N THR A 42 -30.65 -16.74 -11.41
CA THR A 42 -30.84 -18.10 -10.89
C THR A 42 -31.22 -18.10 -9.40
N ILE A 43 -30.56 -17.29 -8.57
CA ILE A 43 -30.89 -17.16 -7.15
C ILE A 43 -32.29 -16.55 -6.98
N GLN A 44 -32.60 -15.48 -7.71
CA GLN A 44 -33.90 -14.82 -7.66
C GLN A 44 -35.06 -15.75 -8.06
N ASP A 45 -34.89 -16.52 -9.13
CA ASP A 45 -35.88 -17.48 -9.61
C ASP A 45 -36.08 -18.63 -8.62
N THR A 46 -34.99 -19.11 -7.99
CA THR A 46 -35.07 -20.13 -6.93
C THR A 46 -35.79 -19.57 -5.70
N LEU A 47 -35.52 -18.33 -5.31
CA LEU A 47 -36.19 -17.67 -4.19
C LEU A 47 -37.70 -17.51 -4.45
N ALA A 48 -38.11 -17.33 -5.70
CA ALA A 48 -39.52 -17.30 -6.10
C ALA A 48 -40.17 -18.70 -6.10
N ALA A 49 -39.47 -19.73 -6.57
CA ALA A 49 -39.99 -21.10 -6.70
C ALA A 49 -39.97 -21.91 -5.39
N HIS A 50 -38.97 -21.67 -4.54
CA HIS A 50 -38.66 -22.44 -3.32
C HIS A 50 -38.35 -21.51 -2.14
N ARG A 51 -39.25 -20.55 -1.92
CA ARG A 51 -39.07 -19.45 -0.95
C ARG A 51 -38.79 -19.94 0.47
N ASN A 52 -39.63 -20.83 0.99
CA ASN A 52 -39.58 -21.24 2.40
C ASN A 52 -38.32 -22.04 2.69
N GLU A 53 -37.97 -22.90 1.75
CA GLU A 53 -36.80 -23.76 1.76
C GLU A 53 -35.51 -22.91 1.75
N LEU A 54 -35.43 -21.94 0.84
CA LEU A 54 -34.25 -21.08 0.71
C LEU A 54 -34.09 -20.13 1.90
N VAL A 55 -35.20 -19.58 2.41
CA VAL A 55 -35.20 -18.76 3.64
C VAL A 55 -34.73 -19.57 4.83
N SER A 56 -35.18 -20.82 4.98
CA SER A 56 -34.75 -21.71 6.05
C SER A 56 -33.23 -21.93 6.03
N LEU A 57 -32.67 -22.23 4.86
CA LEU A 57 -31.23 -22.40 4.69
C LEU A 57 -30.44 -21.12 4.99
N LEU A 58 -30.84 -19.99 4.40
CA LEU A 58 -30.14 -18.71 4.60
C LEU A 58 -30.25 -18.21 6.04
N SER A 59 -31.39 -18.48 6.71
CA SER A 59 -31.56 -18.16 8.12
C SER A 59 -30.62 -18.98 9.01
N ARG A 60 -30.30 -20.23 8.65
CA ARG A 60 -29.29 -21.03 9.35
C ARG A 60 -27.88 -20.48 9.17
N TYR A 61 -27.55 -19.98 7.98
CA TYR A 61 -26.28 -19.28 7.77
C TYR A 61 -26.17 -18.05 8.67
N VAL A 62 -27.24 -17.24 8.74
CA VAL A 62 -27.29 -16.06 9.62
C VAL A 62 -27.24 -16.45 11.10
N ALA A 63 -27.93 -17.52 11.51
CA ALA A 63 -27.98 -17.99 12.90
C ALA A 63 -26.64 -18.49 13.43
N ARG A 64 -25.70 -18.88 12.55
CA ARG A 64 -24.32 -19.23 12.93
C ARG A 64 -23.49 -18.03 13.37
N GLY A 65 -23.98 -16.80 13.12
CA GLY A 65 -23.30 -15.55 13.44
C GLY A 65 -22.54 -14.95 12.25
N ASN A 66 -22.10 -13.71 12.43
CA ASN A 66 -21.31 -13.00 11.42
C ASN A 66 -20.00 -13.74 11.17
N GLY A 67 -19.67 -14.03 9.91
CA GLY A 67 -18.50 -14.82 9.57
C GLY A 67 -18.35 -15.17 8.10
N ILE A 68 -17.21 -15.77 7.76
CA ILE A 68 -16.96 -16.31 6.42
C ILE A 68 -17.35 -17.79 6.42
N LEU A 69 -18.24 -18.16 5.49
CA LEU A 69 -18.60 -19.53 5.18
C LEU A 69 -17.80 -20.05 4.00
N GLN A 70 -17.12 -21.16 4.21
CA GLN A 70 -16.39 -21.89 3.19
C GLN A 70 -17.32 -22.83 2.40
N PRO A 71 -16.94 -23.29 1.18
CA PRO A 71 -17.81 -24.09 0.31
C PRO A 71 -18.37 -25.35 0.99
N HIS A 72 -17.51 -26.09 1.69
CA HIS A 72 -17.91 -27.30 2.42
C HIS A 72 -18.92 -26.99 3.54
N GLN A 73 -18.83 -25.83 4.18
CA GLN A 73 -19.75 -25.45 5.26
C GLN A 73 -21.14 -25.13 4.69
N MET A 74 -21.20 -24.45 3.54
CA MET A 74 -22.46 -24.17 2.84
C MET A 74 -23.13 -25.47 2.37
N ILE A 75 -22.36 -26.38 1.78
CA ILE A 75 -22.87 -27.67 1.30
C ILE A 75 -23.35 -28.54 2.46
N ASN A 76 -22.57 -28.64 3.54
CA ASN A 76 -22.95 -29.43 4.71
C ASN A 76 -24.25 -28.95 5.36
N GLU A 77 -24.45 -27.63 5.46
CA GLU A 77 -25.71 -27.08 5.97
C GLU A 77 -26.87 -27.38 5.05
N LEU A 78 -26.70 -27.28 3.72
CA LEU A 78 -27.73 -27.71 2.78
C LEU A 78 -28.10 -29.19 3.00
N GLU A 79 -27.11 -30.08 3.14
CA GLU A 79 -27.35 -31.50 3.39
C GLU A 79 -28.06 -31.75 4.73
N ASN A 80 -27.68 -31.04 5.79
CA ASN A 80 -28.34 -31.12 7.09
C ASN A 80 -29.81 -30.72 7.00
N VAL A 81 -30.13 -29.62 6.32
CA VAL A 81 -31.51 -29.18 6.14
C VAL A 81 -32.32 -30.18 5.31
N ILE A 82 -31.70 -30.82 4.31
CA ILE A 82 -32.32 -31.87 3.50
C ILE A 82 -32.64 -33.14 4.32
N MET A 83 -31.83 -33.46 5.33
CA MET A 83 -32.11 -34.59 6.22
C MET A 83 -33.28 -34.32 7.18
N GLU A 84 -33.57 -33.05 7.48
CA GLU A 84 -34.62 -32.66 8.43
C GLU A 84 -36.00 -32.46 7.76
N ASP A 85 -36.02 -32.07 6.49
CA ASP A 85 -37.26 -31.82 5.73
C ASP A 85 -37.19 -32.46 4.34
N GLU A 86 -37.97 -33.52 4.09
CA GLU A 86 -38.01 -34.19 2.78
C GLU A 86 -38.46 -33.25 1.65
N GLY A 87 -39.21 -32.17 1.95
CA GLY A 87 -39.57 -31.13 0.99
C GLY A 87 -38.36 -30.38 0.43
N MET A 88 -37.26 -30.35 1.18
CA MET A 88 -36.00 -29.68 0.85
C MET A 88 -35.16 -30.48 -0.17
N GLN A 89 -35.47 -31.76 -0.43
CA GLN A 89 -34.85 -32.52 -1.53
C GLN A 89 -35.02 -31.79 -2.88
N LYS A 90 -36.10 -31.02 -3.04
CA LYS A 90 -36.35 -30.19 -4.22
C LYS A 90 -35.29 -29.11 -4.42
N LEU A 91 -34.69 -28.57 -3.36
CA LEU A 91 -33.58 -27.61 -3.47
C LEU A 91 -32.29 -28.29 -3.95
N LYS A 92 -32.04 -29.55 -3.57
CA LYS A 92 -30.87 -30.31 -4.02
C LYS A 92 -30.87 -30.48 -5.54
N ASP A 93 -32.03 -30.76 -6.10
CA ASP A 93 -32.22 -30.96 -7.54
C ASP A 93 -32.45 -29.63 -8.29
N SER A 94 -32.53 -28.51 -7.58
CA SER A 94 -32.77 -27.18 -8.16
C SER A 94 -31.51 -26.56 -8.79
N SER A 95 -31.73 -25.49 -9.55
CA SER A 95 -30.65 -24.65 -10.08
C SER A 95 -29.79 -23.99 -9.00
N PHE A 96 -30.30 -23.84 -7.77
CA PHE A 96 -29.56 -23.26 -6.64
C PHE A 96 -28.43 -24.16 -6.13
N SER A 97 -28.56 -25.49 -6.26
CA SER A 97 -27.43 -26.37 -5.94
C SER A 97 -26.21 -26.07 -6.82
N LYS A 98 -26.41 -25.66 -8.08
CA LYS A 98 -25.31 -25.26 -8.97
C LYS A 98 -24.68 -23.94 -8.55
N VAL A 99 -25.51 -23.01 -8.05
CA VAL A 99 -25.04 -21.74 -7.47
C VAL A 99 -24.11 -22.04 -6.30
N LEU A 100 -24.54 -22.86 -5.33
CA LEU A 100 -23.72 -23.21 -4.17
C LEU A 100 -22.45 -23.98 -4.54
N GLN A 101 -22.51 -24.88 -5.53
CA GLN A 101 -21.31 -25.57 -6.04
C GLN A 101 -20.30 -24.61 -6.70
N SER A 102 -20.78 -23.51 -7.29
CA SER A 102 -19.91 -22.48 -7.87
C SER A 102 -19.39 -21.46 -6.83
N ALA A 103 -19.96 -21.44 -5.63
CA ALA A 103 -19.57 -20.50 -4.58
C ALA A 103 -18.18 -20.85 -4.02
N GLN A 104 -17.30 -19.86 -3.99
CA GLN A 104 -15.95 -19.97 -3.42
C GLN A 104 -15.92 -19.61 -1.94
N GLU A 105 -16.73 -18.65 -1.54
CA GLU A 105 -16.96 -18.25 -0.16
C GLU A 105 -18.28 -17.50 -0.08
N ALA A 106 -18.88 -17.47 1.12
CA ALA A 106 -19.97 -16.55 1.43
C ALA A 106 -19.65 -15.77 2.70
N ILE A 107 -19.99 -14.49 2.71
CA ILE A 107 -19.85 -13.62 3.88
C ILE A 107 -21.24 -13.47 4.48
N VAL A 108 -21.35 -13.77 5.76
CA VAL A 108 -22.56 -13.56 6.55
C VAL A 108 -22.34 -12.33 7.40
N LEU A 109 -23.13 -11.28 7.13
CA LEU A 109 -23.30 -10.12 7.99
C LEU A 109 -24.79 -9.87 8.11
N ALA A 110 -25.39 -10.31 9.22
CA ALA A 110 -26.84 -10.29 9.38
C ALA A 110 -27.42 -8.88 9.10
N PRO A 111 -28.48 -8.75 8.26
CA PRO A 111 -29.33 -9.80 7.69
C PRO A 111 -28.92 -10.28 6.28
N PHE A 112 -27.70 -9.98 5.84
CA PHE A 112 -27.22 -10.23 4.49
C PHE A 112 -26.31 -11.47 4.42
N VAL A 113 -26.44 -12.19 3.31
CA VAL A 113 -25.51 -13.24 2.89
C VAL A 113 -24.97 -12.87 1.50
N ALA A 114 -23.68 -12.59 1.41
CA ALA A 114 -23.01 -12.24 0.16
C ALA A 114 -22.16 -13.40 -0.35
N PHE A 115 -22.45 -13.88 -1.56
CA PHE A 115 -21.77 -14.98 -2.21
C PHE A 115 -20.73 -14.46 -3.21
N ALA A 116 -19.52 -15.03 -3.15
CA ALA A 116 -18.55 -14.93 -4.24
C ALA A 116 -18.64 -16.19 -5.10
N LEU A 117 -19.20 -16.04 -6.30
CA LEU A 117 -19.50 -17.13 -7.22
C LEU A 117 -18.49 -17.17 -8.36
N ARG A 118 -18.09 -18.37 -8.77
CA ARG A 118 -17.14 -18.57 -9.87
C ARG A 118 -17.57 -19.70 -10.82
N PRO A 119 -18.63 -19.52 -11.60
CA PRO A 119 -18.99 -20.45 -12.69
C PRO A 119 -18.03 -20.38 -13.88
N GLY A 120 -17.12 -19.39 -13.90
CA GLY A 120 -16.03 -19.23 -14.87
C GLY A 120 -15.37 -17.86 -14.69
N VAL A 121 -16.20 -16.81 -14.66
CA VAL A 121 -15.85 -15.44 -14.25
C VAL A 121 -16.42 -15.18 -12.85
N TRP A 122 -15.84 -14.25 -12.09
CA TRP A 122 -16.35 -13.84 -10.79
C TRP A 122 -17.68 -13.11 -10.92
N GLU A 123 -18.67 -13.54 -10.14
CA GLU A 123 -19.93 -12.83 -9.91
C GLU A 123 -20.15 -12.71 -8.40
N TYR A 124 -20.55 -11.54 -7.93
CA TYR A 124 -20.80 -11.29 -6.51
C TYR A 124 -22.27 -10.96 -6.32
N VAL A 125 -22.92 -11.68 -5.42
CA VAL A 125 -24.37 -11.55 -5.21
C VAL A 125 -24.66 -11.45 -3.73
N ARG A 126 -25.45 -10.46 -3.32
CA ARG A 126 -25.92 -10.29 -1.95
C ARG A 126 -27.40 -10.63 -1.86
N VAL A 127 -27.76 -11.40 -0.84
CA VAL A 127 -29.15 -11.74 -0.53
C VAL A 127 -29.51 -11.15 0.81
N ASN A 128 -30.61 -10.37 0.86
CA ASN A 128 -31.23 -9.98 2.13
C ASN A 128 -32.18 -11.08 2.57
N VAL A 129 -31.87 -11.74 3.69
CA VAL A 129 -32.64 -12.89 4.18
C VAL A 129 -34.03 -12.52 4.68
N TYR A 130 -34.27 -11.27 5.06
CA TYR A 130 -35.56 -10.82 5.58
C TYR A 130 -36.46 -10.24 4.48
N GLU A 131 -35.89 -9.40 3.61
CA GLU A 131 -36.63 -8.77 2.51
C GLU A 131 -36.74 -9.67 1.27
N LEU A 132 -35.92 -10.72 1.19
CA LEU A 132 -35.85 -11.65 0.06
C LEU A 132 -35.53 -10.93 -1.25
N SER A 133 -34.63 -9.96 -1.17
CA SER A 133 -34.05 -9.26 -2.30
C SER A 133 -32.68 -9.84 -2.63
N VAL A 134 -32.38 -9.88 -3.94
CA VAL A 134 -31.10 -10.36 -4.47
C VAL A 134 -30.47 -9.24 -5.28
N ASP A 135 -29.34 -8.73 -4.81
CA ASP A 135 -28.57 -7.67 -5.43
C ASP A 135 -27.30 -8.22 -6.06
N HIS A 136 -26.93 -7.69 -7.22
CA HIS A 136 -25.60 -7.89 -7.76
C HIS A 136 -24.63 -6.88 -7.15
N LEU A 137 -23.44 -7.33 -6.77
CA LEU A 137 -22.37 -6.48 -6.25
C LEU A 137 -21.23 -6.38 -7.26
N SER A 138 -20.61 -5.21 -7.36
CA SER A 138 -19.27 -5.09 -7.91
C SER A 138 -18.24 -5.73 -6.97
N ALA A 139 -17.05 -6.02 -7.50
CA ALA A 139 -15.93 -6.53 -6.68
C ALA A 139 -15.59 -5.57 -5.53
N ALA A 140 -15.66 -4.25 -5.75
CA ALA A 140 -15.39 -3.25 -4.72
C ALA A 140 -16.45 -3.25 -3.61
N GLU A 141 -17.73 -3.45 -3.95
CA GLU A 141 -18.80 -3.56 -2.94
C GLU A 141 -18.70 -4.86 -2.14
N TYR A 142 -18.35 -5.97 -2.79
CA TYR A 142 -18.12 -7.24 -2.10
C TYR A 142 -16.94 -7.17 -1.12
N LEU A 143 -15.82 -6.54 -1.54
CA LEU A 143 -14.66 -6.38 -0.67
C LEU A 143 -14.96 -5.47 0.52
N ARG A 144 -15.71 -4.37 0.34
CA ARG A 144 -16.18 -3.53 1.46
C ARG A 144 -17.00 -4.33 2.47
N PHE A 145 -17.86 -5.22 1.98
CA PHE A 145 -18.64 -6.11 2.84
C PHE A 145 -17.76 -7.15 3.58
N LYS A 146 -16.63 -7.55 2.99
CA LYS A 146 -15.64 -8.42 3.65
C LYS A 146 -14.83 -7.69 4.71
N GLU A 147 -14.44 -6.45 4.42
CA GLU A 147 -13.80 -5.55 5.37
C GLU A 147 -14.71 -5.36 6.58
N GLU A 148 -15.97 -4.97 6.39
CA GLU A 148 -16.95 -4.77 7.47
C GLU A 148 -17.06 -5.97 8.42
N LEU A 149 -16.90 -7.20 7.91
CA LEU A 149 -16.84 -8.41 8.74
C LEU A 149 -15.54 -8.52 9.56
N MET A 150 -14.39 -8.21 8.96
CA MET A 150 -13.11 -8.20 9.68
C MET A 150 -13.01 -7.04 10.67
N ASP A 151 -13.83 -6.02 10.45
CA ASP A 151 -13.82 -4.73 11.12
C ASP A 151 -14.73 -4.63 12.34
N GLY A 152 -15.10 -5.76 12.94
CA GLY A 152 -15.89 -5.79 14.18
C GLY A 152 -15.28 -5.04 15.39
N ASP A 153 -14.15 -4.33 15.20
CA ASP A 153 -13.46 -3.50 16.20
C ASP A 153 -12.90 -2.16 15.61
N LYS A 154 -13.44 -1.69 14.46
CA LYS A 154 -12.88 -0.56 13.68
C LYS A 154 -13.09 0.86 14.24
N GLU A 155 -13.67 1.04 15.42
CA GLU A 155 -13.68 2.36 16.08
C GLU A 155 -12.44 2.62 16.94
N SER A 156 -11.58 1.62 17.12
CA SER A 156 -10.42 1.76 18.00
C SER A 156 -9.23 2.37 17.26
N LEU A 157 -9.01 3.67 17.47
CA LEU A 157 -7.77 4.37 17.07
C LEU A 157 -6.62 4.09 18.05
N GLU A 158 -6.79 3.15 18.99
CA GLU A 158 -5.77 2.74 19.96
C GLU A 158 -4.46 2.28 19.30
N PRO A 159 -4.45 1.52 18.18
CA PRO A 159 -3.19 1.17 17.51
C PRO A 159 -2.41 2.39 17.01
N LEU A 160 -3.11 3.45 16.57
CA LEU A 160 -2.47 4.71 16.16
C LEU A 160 -1.88 5.45 17.36
N LEU A 161 -2.60 5.47 18.49
CA LEU A 161 -2.08 6.04 19.74
C LEU A 161 -0.84 5.29 20.21
N ASP A 162 -0.90 3.96 20.26
CA ASP A 162 0.23 3.12 20.68
C ASP A 162 1.43 3.28 19.75
N PHE A 163 1.19 3.35 18.43
CA PHE A 163 2.24 3.66 17.46
C PHE A 163 2.92 5.00 17.78
N LEU A 164 2.16 6.08 17.95
CA LEU A 164 2.71 7.41 18.24
C LEU A 164 3.46 7.48 19.58
N ARG A 165 3.04 6.71 20.60
CA ARG A 165 3.69 6.68 21.92
C ARG A 165 4.96 5.85 21.95
N THR A 166 4.98 4.74 21.20
CA THR A 166 6.12 3.82 21.15
C THR A 166 7.19 4.27 20.15
N HIS A 167 6.87 5.27 19.33
CA HIS A 167 7.78 5.81 18.32
C HIS A 167 9.00 6.48 18.95
N LYS A 168 10.18 5.91 18.68
CA LYS A 168 11.47 6.34 19.22
C LYS A 168 12.56 6.21 18.18
N HIS A 169 13.58 7.06 18.27
CA HIS A 169 14.80 6.99 17.48
C HIS A 169 15.99 7.26 18.40
N ASP A 170 17.01 6.41 18.35
CA ASP A 170 18.17 6.46 19.26
C ASP A 170 17.79 6.64 20.74
N GLU A 171 16.80 5.88 21.22
CA GLU A 171 16.22 5.97 22.59
C GLU A 171 15.51 7.29 22.94
N HIS A 172 15.44 8.25 22.02
CA HIS A 172 14.70 9.50 22.22
C HIS A 172 13.24 9.31 21.78
N ALA A 173 12.31 9.66 22.67
CA ALA A 173 10.88 9.65 22.38
C ALA A 173 10.52 10.73 21.36
N MET A 174 9.61 10.38 20.43
CA MET A 174 9.07 11.28 19.43
C MET A 174 7.54 11.28 19.51
N MET A 175 6.93 12.30 18.94
CA MET A 175 5.48 12.47 18.86
C MET A 175 4.80 12.57 20.24
N LEU A 176 4.52 11.45 20.90
CA LEU A 176 3.77 11.39 22.16
C LEU A 176 4.59 10.71 23.27
N ASN A 177 4.47 11.21 24.49
CA ASN A 177 5.04 10.56 25.67
C ASN A 177 3.99 9.82 26.53
N ASP A 178 4.46 9.22 27.62
CA ASP A 178 3.65 8.39 28.52
C ASP A 178 2.55 9.14 29.29
N ARG A 179 2.48 10.47 29.16
CA ARG A 179 1.39 11.27 29.73
C ARG A 179 0.08 11.00 29.00
N ILE A 180 0.10 10.60 27.73
CA ILE A 180 -1.12 10.33 26.95
C ILE A 180 -1.32 8.82 26.88
N GLN A 181 -2.38 8.30 27.52
CA GLN A 181 -2.60 6.85 27.66
C GLN A 181 -3.92 6.34 27.06
N SER A 182 -4.75 7.24 26.54
CA SER A 182 -6.04 6.90 25.95
C SER A 182 -6.48 7.95 24.93
N ILE A 183 -7.35 7.54 24.00
CA ILE A 183 -7.89 8.43 22.95
C ILE A 183 -8.57 9.70 23.51
N PRO A 184 -9.43 9.64 24.55
CA PRO A 184 -10.04 10.87 25.10
C PRO A 184 -9.01 11.86 25.67
N ARG A 185 -7.92 11.34 26.25
CA ARG A 185 -6.83 12.16 26.76
C ARG A 185 -6.01 12.76 25.63
N LEU A 186 -5.79 12.02 24.55
CA LEU A 186 -5.15 12.53 23.33
C LEU A 186 -5.96 13.67 22.72
N GLN A 187 -7.28 13.49 22.53
CA GLN A 187 -8.17 14.53 22.00
C GLN A 187 -8.11 15.81 22.84
N SER A 188 -8.20 15.68 24.17
CA SER A 188 -8.13 16.82 25.10
C SER A 188 -6.77 17.53 25.05
N ALA A 189 -5.67 16.77 24.93
CA ALA A 189 -4.33 17.31 24.83
C ALA A 189 -4.10 18.03 23.49
N LEU A 190 -4.59 17.47 22.38
CA LEU A 190 -4.49 18.07 21.05
C LEU A 190 -5.26 19.38 20.96
N ALA A 191 -6.50 19.44 21.46
CA ALA A 191 -7.28 20.68 21.50
C ALA A 191 -6.58 21.78 22.31
N LYS A 192 -5.95 21.40 23.44
CA LYS A 192 -5.15 22.33 24.25
C LYS A 192 -3.87 22.79 23.52
N ALA A 193 -3.21 21.88 22.81
CA ALA A 193 -2.03 22.21 22.01
C ALA A 193 -2.36 23.14 20.84
N GLU A 194 -3.48 22.92 20.15
CA GLU A 194 -3.96 23.77 19.06
C GLU A 194 -4.22 25.21 19.55
N GLU A 195 -4.96 25.38 20.67
CA GLU A 195 -5.21 26.69 21.28
C GLU A 195 -3.92 27.37 21.79
N TYR A 196 -2.95 26.58 22.24
CA TYR A 196 -1.66 27.10 22.70
C TYR A 196 -0.79 27.56 21.53
N LEU A 197 -0.68 26.76 20.46
CA LEU A 197 0.10 27.07 19.26
C LEU A 197 -0.47 28.27 18.49
N SER A 198 -1.80 28.48 18.51
CA SER A 198 -2.44 29.62 17.84
C SER A 198 -2.03 30.98 18.39
N LYS A 199 -1.35 31.04 19.55
CA LYS A 199 -0.87 32.28 20.20
C LYS A 199 0.46 32.76 19.61
N PHE A 200 1.16 31.92 18.86
CA PHE A 200 2.48 32.22 18.30
C PHE A 200 2.41 32.63 16.83
N PRO A 201 3.32 33.48 16.35
CA PRO A 201 3.53 33.71 14.92
C PRO A 201 3.82 32.40 14.16
N PRO A 202 3.37 32.25 12.89
CA PRO A 202 3.57 31.02 12.09
C PRO A 202 5.03 30.57 11.95
N THR A 203 5.98 31.50 11.99
CA THR A 203 7.42 31.26 11.80
C THR A 203 8.18 31.03 13.11
N THR A 204 7.49 31.02 14.26
CA THR A 204 8.13 30.78 15.56
C THR A 204 8.74 29.36 15.59
N PRO A 205 10.03 29.22 15.93
CA PRO A 205 10.69 27.92 15.98
C PRO A 205 10.19 27.05 17.14
N TYR A 206 10.20 25.73 16.95
CA TYR A 206 9.71 24.75 17.92
C TYR A 206 10.35 24.88 19.31
N SER A 207 11.64 25.25 19.37
CA SER A 207 12.39 25.41 20.61
C SER A 207 11.82 26.47 21.57
N GLU A 208 11.06 27.46 21.07
CA GLU A 208 10.45 28.49 21.92
C GLU A 208 9.27 27.99 22.76
N PHE A 209 8.60 26.93 22.29
CA PHE A 209 7.39 26.38 22.93
C PHE A 209 7.49 24.89 23.30
N GLU A 210 8.65 24.27 23.06
CA GLU A 210 8.95 22.86 23.31
C GLU A 210 8.64 22.43 24.75
N PHE A 211 9.10 23.18 25.75
CA PHE A 211 8.93 22.81 27.16
C PHE A 211 7.46 22.71 27.58
N ASP A 212 6.64 23.66 27.15
CA ASP A 212 5.21 23.68 27.45
C ASP A 212 4.47 22.56 26.70
N LEU A 213 4.83 22.30 25.43
CA LEU A 213 4.25 21.22 24.63
C LEU A 213 4.57 19.83 25.21
N GLN A 214 5.81 19.64 25.66
CA GLN A 214 6.25 18.42 26.34
C GLN A 214 5.47 18.19 27.64
N GLY A 215 5.17 19.26 28.39
CA GLY A 215 4.30 19.24 29.56
C GLY A 215 2.88 18.75 29.25
N MET A 216 2.39 18.99 28.03
CA MET A 216 1.09 18.51 27.54
C MET A 216 1.12 17.06 27.01
N GLY A 217 2.31 16.50 26.80
CA GLY A 217 2.51 15.13 26.35
C GLY A 217 3.08 14.99 24.94
N PHE A 218 3.50 16.09 24.31
CA PHE A 218 4.01 16.12 22.94
C PHE A 218 5.53 16.28 22.94
N GLU A 219 6.24 15.27 22.42
CA GLU A 219 7.68 15.32 22.17
C GLU A 219 7.97 15.94 20.79
N ARG A 220 9.24 16.03 20.38
CA ARG A 220 9.63 16.52 19.05
C ARG A 220 9.07 15.65 17.92
N GLY A 221 8.97 16.22 16.71
CA GLY A 221 8.54 15.52 15.50
C GLY A 221 7.22 16.02 14.88
N TRP A 222 6.62 17.08 15.43
CA TRP A 222 5.38 17.68 14.91
C TRP A 222 5.63 18.78 13.87
N GLY A 223 6.83 19.34 13.82
CA GLY A 223 7.17 20.48 12.97
C GLY A 223 8.35 21.27 13.52
N ASP A 224 9.08 21.96 12.65
CA ASP A 224 10.13 22.93 13.02
C ASP A 224 9.57 24.30 13.42
N THR A 225 8.38 24.66 12.96
CA THR A 225 7.69 25.92 13.29
C THR A 225 6.33 25.71 13.92
N ALA A 226 5.81 26.74 14.59
CA ALA A 226 4.45 26.77 15.15
C ALA A 226 3.39 26.44 14.09
N GLN A 227 3.53 26.94 12.86
CA GLN A 227 2.60 26.61 11.78
C GLN A 227 2.57 25.11 11.48
N ARG A 228 3.73 24.49 11.25
CA ARG A 228 3.78 23.07 10.87
C ARG A 228 3.32 22.15 12.00
N ALA A 229 3.71 22.49 13.24
CA ALA A 229 3.20 21.80 14.43
C ALA A 229 1.67 21.91 14.52
N SER A 230 1.11 23.10 14.31
CA SER A 230 -0.34 23.31 14.32
C SER A 230 -1.05 22.53 13.20
N GLU A 231 -0.49 22.48 11.99
CA GLU A 231 -1.04 21.68 10.88
C GLU A 231 -1.06 20.18 11.22
N MET A 232 0.02 19.65 11.80
CA MET A 232 0.09 18.24 12.22
C MET A 232 -0.88 17.91 13.35
N VAL A 233 -1.03 18.80 14.34
CA VAL A 233 -2.02 18.66 15.42
C VAL A 233 -3.44 18.65 14.85
N HIS A 234 -3.73 19.56 13.92
CA HIS A 234 -5.03 19.65 13.27
C HIS A 234 -5.36 18.39 12.45
N LEU A 235 -4.41 17.89 11.65
CA LEU A 235 -4.58 16.64 10.89
C LEU A 235 -4.92 15.45 11.81
N LEU A 236 -4.24 15.33 12.95
CA LEU A 236 -4.54 14.26 13.90
C LEU A 236 -5.91 14.44 14.55
N LEU A 237 -6.31 15.67 14.88
CA LEU A 237 -7.67 15.96 15.38
C LEU A 237 -8.73 15.55 14.36
N GLU A 238 -8.55 15.88 13.07
CA GLU A 238 -9.46 15.47 12.00
C GLU A 238 -9.59 13.95 11.93
N ILE A 239 -8.47 13.20 11.95
CA ILE A 239 -8.47 11.73 11.94
C ILE A 239 -9.22 11.16 13.14
N LEU A 240 -9.04 11.75 14.33
CA LEU A 240 -9.72 11.30 15.55
C LEU A 240 -11.22 11.58 15.55
N GLN A 241 -11.70 12.58 14.79
CA GLN A 241 -13.12 12.92 14.68
C GLN A 241 -13.81 12.15 13.54
N ALA A 242 -13.16 12.08 12.38
CA ALA A 242 -13.66 11.44 11.18
C ALA A 242 -12.48 10.95 10.33
N PRO A 243 -12.06 9.67 10.45
CA PRO A 243 -10.93 9.16 9.69
C PRO A 243 -11.27 9.08 8.20
N ASP A 244 -10.52 9.81 7.38
CA ASP A 244 -10.55 9.68 5.93
C ASP A 244 -9.20 9.18 5.38
N PRO A 245 -9.19 8.35 4.31
CA PRO A 245 -7.97 7.77 3.79
C PRO A 245 -6.90 8.79 3.37
N SER A 246 -7.32 9.92 2.80
CA SER A 246 -6.40 10.97 2.33
C SER A 246 -5.70 11.70 3.46
N THR A 247 -6.41 12.05 4.53
CA THR A 247 -5.86 12.72 5.71
C THR A 247 -4.98 11.77 6.50
N LEU A 248 -5.36 10.50 6.62
CA LEU A 248 -4.52 9.48 7.23
C LEU A 248 -3.20 9.30 6.45
N GLU A 249 -3.25 9.19 5.13
CA GLU A 249 -2.05 9.11 4.27
C GLU A 249 -1.17 10.36 4.43
N ASN A 250 -1.77 11.55 4.42
CA ASN A 250 -1.06 12.81 4.61
C ASN A 250 -0.39 12.90 5.98
N PHE A 251 -1.08 12.48 7.05
CA PHE A 251 -0.54 12.47 8.40
C PHE A 251 0.60 11.45 8.53
N LEU A 252 0.37 10.18 8.17
CA LEU A 252 1.39 9.13 8.25
C LEU A 252 2.61 9.45 7.39
N GLY A 253 2.42 10.05 6.21
CA GLY A 253 3.50 10.47 5.33
C GLY A 253 4.37 11.61 5.89
N ARG A 254 3.85 12.37 6.86
CA ARG A 254 4.58 13.45 7.55
C ARG A 254 5.30 12.96 8.81
N ILE A 255 4.90 11.84 9.42
CA ILE A 255 5.56 11.30 10.61
C ILE A 255 7.03 10.96 10.29
N PRO A 256 7.99 11.42 11.10
CA PRO A 256 9.39 11.13 10.86
C PRO A 256 9.70 9.66 11.21
N MET A 257 9.60 8.77 10.23
CA MET A 257 9.82 7.32 10.42
C MET A 257 11.14 6.81 9.83
N VAL A 258 11.59 7.41 8.73
CA VAL A 258 12.68 6.86 7.90
C VAL A 258 13.97 7.64 8.16
N PHE A 259 14.82 7.11 9.03
CA PHE A 259 16.13 7.69 9.37
C PHE A 259 17.29 6.84 8.87
N ASN A 260 17.17 5.51 8.97
CA ASN A 260 18.18 4.55 8.54
C ASN A 260 17.61 3.68 7.43
N VAL A 261 18.29 3.65 6.27
CA VAL A 261 17.86 2.90 5.09
C VAL A 261 18.93 1.91 4.68
N VAL A 262 18.56 0.64 4.52
CA VAL A 262 19.45 -0.39 3.96
C VAL A 262 18.94 -0.78 2.58
N ILE A 263 19.79 -0.63 1.57
CA ILE A 263 19.54 -1.04 0.18
C ILE A 263 20.40 -2.26 -0.12
N VAL A 264 19.77 -3.37 -0.52
CA VAL A 264 20.48 -4.61 -0.82
C VAL A 264 20.56 -4.80 -2.33
N SER A 265 21.79 -4.86 -2.86
CA SER A 265 22.09 -5.08 -4.28
C SER A 265 23.09 -6.23 -4.42
N PRO A 266 22.60 -7.48 -4.38
CA PRO A 266 23.47 -8.63 -4.16
C PRO A 266 24.28 -9.06 -5.39
N ASN A 267 23.78 -8.78 -6.59
CA ASN A 267 24.39 -9.24 -7.84
C ASN A 267 25.24 -8.14 -8.49
N GLY A 268 26.30 -8.55 -9.19
CA GLY A 268 27.16 -7.67 -9.97
C GLY A 268 28.19 -6.91 -9.14
N TYR A 269 28.98 -6.09 -9.83
CA TYR A 269 30.00 -5.25 -9.22
C TYR A 269 29.39 -3.88 -8.89
N PHE A 270 29.34 -3.53 -7.61
CA PHE A 270 28.82 -2.22 -7.20
C PHE A 270 29.96 -1.21 -6.97
N GLY A 271 29.89 -0.06 -7.63
CA GLY A 271 30.89 0.98 -7.49
C GLY A 271 30.55 2.25 -8.27
N GLN A 272 31.21 3.36 -7.92
CA GLN A 272 30.95 4.68 -8.52
C GLN A 272 31.72 4.95 -9.81
N ALA A 273 32.79 4.19 -10.05
CA ALA A 273 33.62 4.32 -11.23
C ALA A 273 34.19 2.95 -11.61
N ASN A 274 34.48 2.75 -12.90
CA ASN A 274 35.14 1.54 -13.44
C ASN A 274 34.41 0.21 -13.22
N VAL A 275 33.10 0.23 -12.89
CA VAL A 275 32.29 -0.99 -12.76
C VAL A 275 31.34 -1.21 -13.94
N LEU A 276 30.99 -0.15 -14.68
CA LEU A 276 30.09 -0.23 -15.83
C LEU A 276 30.70 -1.09 -16.94
N GLY A 277 29.97 -2.14 -17.34
CA GLY A 277 30.40 -3.10 -18.36
C GLY A 277 31.02 -4.39 -17.82
N LEU A 278 31.18 -4.52 -16.49
CA LEU A 278 31.50 -5.80 -15.85
C LEU A 278 30.28 -6.75 -15.87
N PRO A 279 30.48 -8.08 -15.75
CA PRO A 279 29.38 -9.03 -15.66
C PRO A 279 28.36 -8.61 -14.60
N ASP A 280 27.08 -8.74 -14.95
CA ASP A 280 25.93 -8.39 -14.09
C ASP A 280 25.93 -6.93 -13.57
N THR A 281 26.71 -6.04 -14.22
CA THR A 281 26.86 -4.64 -13.83
C THR A 281 26.38 -3.71 -14.93
N GLY A 282 25.26 -3.04 -14.70
CA GLY A 282 24.63 -2.18 -15.69
C GLY A 282 23.77 -1.08 -15.08
N GLY A 283 22.60 -0.85 -15.67
CA GLY A 283 21.70 0.23 -15.27
C GLY A 283 21.26 0.19 -13.80
N GLN A 284 21.27 -0.98 -13.16
CA GLN A 284 20.93 -1.15 -11.74
C GLN A 284 21.83 -0.31 -10.80
N VAL A 285 23.14 -0.28 -11.04
CA VAL A 285 24.08 0.48 -10.19
C VAL A 285 23.85 1.97 -10.34
N VAL A 286 23.65 2.44 -11.58
CA VAL A 286 23.35 3.85 -11.87
C VAL A 286 22.02 4.26 -11.23
N TYR A 287 21.00 3.41 -11.36
CA TYR A 287 19.68 3.64 -10.78
C TYR A 287 19.75 3.79 -9.25
N ILE A 288 20.46 2.89 -8.56
CA ILE A 288 20.59 2.95 -7.10
C ILE A 288 21.37 4.21 -6.66
N LEU A 289 22.47 4.55 -7.34
CA LEU A 289 23.25 5.74 -7.01
C LEU A 289 22.47 7.05 -7.24
N ASP A 290 21.63 7.11 -8.26
CA ASP A 290 20.73 8.26 -8.48
C ASP A 290 19.62 8.30 -7.43
N GLN A 291 19.02 7.14 -7.11
CA GLN A 291 17.97 7.03 -6.12
C GLN A 291 18.43 7.45 -4.72
N VAL A 292 19.63 7.02 -4.29
CA VAL A 292 20.16 7.33 -2.96
C VAL A 292 20.36 8.83 -2.77
N ARG A 293 20.82 9.56 -3.78
CA ARG A 293 20.99 11.02 -3.70
C ARG A 293 19.66 11.75 -3.56
N ALA A 294 18.66 11.34 -4.33
CA ALA A 294 17.32 11.90 -4.23
C ALA A 294 16.68 11.57 -2.87
N LEU A 295 16.84 10.33 -2.41
CA LEU A 295 16.31 9.86 -1.14
C LEU A 295 16.95 10.56 0.05
N GLU A 296 18.28 10.71 0.06
CA GLU A 296 19.02 11.44 1.10
C GLU A 296 18.52 12.89 1.21
N SER A 297 18.35 13.57 0.07
CA SER A 297 17.86 14.96 0.04
C SER A 297 16.44 15.09 0.61
N GLU A 298 15.56 14.14 0.26
CA GLU A 298 14.18 14.11 0.76
C GLU A 298 14.12 13.75 2.26
N MET A 299 14.94 12.78 2.70
CA MET A 299 15.04 12.42 4.12
C MET A 299 15.50 13.61 4.97
N LEU A 300 16.56 14.30 4.55
CA LEU A 300 17.05 15.51 5.23
C LEU A 300 15.97 16.59 5.32
N LEU A 301 15.27 16.85 4.21
CA LEU A 301 14.20 17.83 4.17
C LEU A 301 13.06 17.47 5.11
N ARG A 302 12.62 16.20 5.14
CA ARG A 302 11.54 15.74 6.03
C ARG A 302 11.93 15.82 7.50
N ILE A 303 13.13 15.36 7.86
CA ILE A 303 13.64 15.41 9.23
C ILE A 303 13.70 16.87 9.70
N GLN A 304 14.27 17.76 8.88
CA GLN A 304 14.32 19.19 9.18
C GLN A 304 12.93 19.78 9.33
N ASN A 305 12.00 19.48 8.41
CA ASN A 305 10.65 20.02 8.47
C ASN A 305 9.87 19.60 9.72
N GLN A 306 10.24 18.47 10.33
CA GLN A 306 9.66 17.99 11.59
C GLN A 306 10.40 18.48 12.85
N GLY A 307 11.39 19.38 12.70
CA GLY A 307 12.11 19.97 13.82
C GLY A 307 13.07 18.99 14.51
N LEU A 308 13.58 18.00 13.78
CA LEU A 308 14.53 17.01 14.27
C LEU A 308 15.95 17.30 13.77
N ASP A 309 16.93 17.07 14.65
CA ASP A 309 18.35 17.23 14.36
C ASP A 309 19.02 15.88 14.11
N VAL A 310 18.33 14.96 13.42
CA VAL A 310 18.83 13.61 13.12
C VAL A 310 19.54 13.62 11.78
N ILE A 311 20.69 12.94 11.71
CA ILE A 311 21.43 12.76 10.47
C ILE A 311 21.03 11.40 9.87
N PRO A 312 20.40 11.36 8.69
CA PRO A 312 19.99 10.08 8.09
C PRO A 312 21.20 9.28 7.60
N GLU A 313 21.11 7.96 7.71
CA GLU A 313 22.13 7.03 7.21
C GLU A 313 21.55 6.11 6.13
N ILE A 314 22.30 5.92 5.04
CA ILE A 314 21.94 5.00 3.97
C ILE A 314 23.09 4.00 3.79
N LEU A 315 22.80 2.71 3.92
CA LEU A 315 23.75 1.62 3.72
C LEU A 315 23.39 0.88 2.44
N ILE A 316 24.33 0.72 1.52
CA ILE A 316 24.16 -0.15 0.34
C ILE A 316 24.98 -1.43 0.59
N GLU A 317 24.30 -2.56 0.74
CA GLU A 317 24.97 -3.87 0.86
C GLU A 317 25.06 -4.55 -0.50
N SER A 318 26.26 -4.98 -0.88
CA SER A 318 26.52 -5.73 -2.11
C SER A 318 27.51 -6.86 -1.87
N TYR A 319 27.35 -7.99 -2.55
CA TYR A 319 28.29 -9.11 -2.48
C TYR A 319 29.36 -8.95 -3.56
N THR A 320 30.63 -9.15 -3.20
CA THR A 320 31.67 -9.37 -4.20
C THR A 320 31.93 -10.87 -4.32
N THR A 321 31.66 -11.43 -5.49
CA THR A 321 31.99 -12.82 -5.82
C THR A 321 33.41 -12.90 -6.39
N ASP A 322 34.44 -12.41 -5.68
CA ASP A 322 35.78 -12.93 -5.97
C ASP A 322 36.83 -12.71 -4.87
N THR A 323 37.68 -13.73 -4.73
CA THR A 323 38.88 -13.80 -3.88
C THR A 323 40.02 -12.87 -4.32
N GLY A 324 39.73 -11.93 -5.23
CA GLY A 324 40.67 -11.03 -5.88
C GLY A 324 40.59 -9.57 -5.43
N CYS A 325 40.07 -9.29 -4.22
CA CYS A 325 40.01 -7.93 -3.68
C CYS A 325 41.43 -7.42 -3.33
N LYS A 326 42.22 -7.01 -4.33
CA LYS A 326 43.44 -6.22 -4.11
C LYS A 326 43.01 -4.87 -3.54
N ARG A 327 43.27 -4.68 -2.24
CA ARG A 327 43.11 -3.43 -1.47
C ARG A 327 43.62 -2.18 -2.20
N ASP A 328 44.55 -2.34 -3.14
CA ASP A 328 45.31 -1.23 -3.73
C ASP A 328 44.63 -0.55 -4.94
N ASN A 329 43.58 -1.15 -5.53
CA ASN A 329 42.96 -0.60 -6.75
C ASN A 329 41.58 0.05 -6.54
N MET A 330 41.07 0.07 -5.31
CA MET A 330 39.85 0.80 -4.96
C MET A 330 40.21 2.22 -4.49
N GLN A 331 41.09 2.90 -5.24
CA GLN A 331 41.19 4.35 -5.14
C GLN A 331 40.03 4.95 -5.94
N PRO A 332 39.25 5.89 -5.38
CA PRO A 332 38.32 6.67 -6.18
C PRO A 332 39.14 7.47 -7.20
N LYS A 333 39.25 6.98 -8.43
CA LYS A 333 39.76 7.79 -9.54
C LYS A 333 38.66 8.76 -9.93
N ILE A 334 38.74 9.94 -9.34
CA ILE A 334 37.83 11.07 -9.51
C ILE A 334 37.88 11.53 -10.97
N GLY A 335 36.90 11.09 -11.75
CA GLY A 335 36.53 11.69 -13.02
C GLY A 335 35.34 12.62 -12.80
N ARG A 336 35.58 13.93 -12.85
CA ARG A 336 34.60 15.05 -12.75
C ARG A 336 33.87 15.17 -11.40
N SER A 337 34.48 15.92 -10.49
CA SER A 337 33.91 16.94 -9.57
C SER A 337 32.47 16.86 -9.01
N GLN A 338 31.82 15.70 -8.91
CA GLN A 338 30.43 15.60 -8.40
C GLN A 338 30.16 14.46 -7.41
N TRP A 339 31.19 13.71 -7.00
CA TRP A 339 31.03 12.53 -6.14
C TRP A 339 32.09 12.54 -5.02
N GLN A 340 31.79 13.19 -3.89
CA GLN A 340 32.70 13.32 -2.74
C GLN A 340 32.25 12.54 -1.48
N ASN A 341 31.07 11.90 -1.46
CA ASN A 341 30.40 11.55 -0.19
C ASN A 341 30.27 10.05 0.07
N THR A 342 31.33 9.27 -0.17
CA THR A 342 31.28 7.81 0.02
C THR A 342 32.53 7.28 0.68
N HIS A 343 32.38 6.78 1.91
CA HIS A 343 33.40 5.97 2.56
C HIS A 343 33.07 4.49 2.33
N ILE A 344 33.92 3.83 1.53
CA ILE A 344 33.86 2.38 1.34
C ILE A 344 34.51 1.72 2.55
N SER A 345 33.72 1.08 3.41
CA SER A 345 34.23 0.26 4.50
C SER A 345 34.01 -1.21 4.17
N CYS A 346 34.99 -1.86 3.53
CA CYS A 346 34.93 -3.30 3.34
C CYS A 346 35.45 -4.00 4.61
N GLY A 347 34.56 -4.72 5.31
CA GLY A 347 34.85 -5.45 6.54
C GLY A 347 34.64 -6.96 6.37
N TYR A 348 35.52 -7.78 6.94
CA TYR A 348 35.32 -9.23 6.99
C TYR A 348 34.28 -9.57 8.06
N LEU A 349 33.06 -9.96 7.65
CA LEU A 349 32.11 -10.64 8.53
C LEU A 349 32.49 -12.13 8.62
N SER A 350 33.34 -12.48 9.58
CA SER A 350 33.49 -13.88 10.01
C SER A 350 32.39 -14.23 11.00
N GLY A 351 31.34 -14.97 10.60
CA GLY A 351 30.38 -15.46 11.61
C GLY A 351 29.06 -16.08 11.17
N LEU A 352 28.51 -15.80 9.99
CA LEU A 352 27.24 -16.44 9.59
C LEU A 352 27.46 -17.78 8.87
N ARG A 353 27.32 -18.89 9.60
CA ARG A 353 27.06 -20.21 9.00
C ARG A 353 25.62 -20.25 8.52
N MET A 354 25.36 -19.97 7.24
CA MET A 354 24.18 -20.51 6.59
C MET A 354 24.42 -22.00 6.31
N GLY A 355 23.60 -22.84 6.94
CA GLY A 355 23.69 -24.29 6.84
C GLY A 355 23.30 -24.79 5.46
N TYR A 356 24.28 -24.95 4.58
CA TYR A 356 24.24 -25.94 3.51
C TYR A 356 25.54 -26.74 3.52
N SER A 357 25.37 -28.06 3.58
CA SER A 357 26.46 -29.03 3.60
C SER A 357 27.27 -28.97 2.30
N GLY A 358 28.60 -28.84 2.44
CA GLY A 358 29.56 -29.08 1.37
C GLY A 358 30.25 -27.82 0.88
N ASN A 359 31.52 -27.66 1.26
CA ASN A 359 32.48 -26.59 0.94
C ASN A 359 32.15 -25.21 1.56
N GLY A 360 33.00 -24.80 2.51
CA GLY A 360 32.88 -23.50 3.17
C GLY A 360 33.06 -22.35 2.19
N PHE A 361 32.01 -21.55 2.01
CA PHE A 361 32.08 -20.24 1.38
C PHE A 361 32.79 -19.27 2.34
N GLN A 362 33.98 -18.81 1.97
CA GLN A 362 34.54 -17.55 2.50
C GLN A 362 34.10 -16.43 1.56
N GLY A 363 32.93 -15.85 1.81
CA GLY A 363 32.47 -14.66 1.09
C GLY A 363 32.96 -13.38 1.78
N LEU A 364 33.55 -12.46 1.02
CA LEU A 364 33.72 -11.07 1.46
C LEU A 364 32.37 -10.34 1.32
N MET A 365 31.85 -9.85 2.45
CA MET A 365 30.77 -8.86 2.46
C MET A 365 31.42 -7.47 2.39
N CYS A 366 31.25 -6.73 1.29
CA CYS A 366 31.62 -5.31 1.29
C CYS A 366 30.33 -4.48 1.47
N GLY A 367 30.16 -3.90 2.66
CA GLY A 367 29.14 -2.87 2.89
C GLY A 367 29.63 -1.53 2.35
N LEU A 368 28.81 -0.84 1.57
CA LEU A 368 29.04 0.55 1.19
C LEU A 368 28.22 1.45 2.12
N THR A 369 28.87 2.03 3.11
CA THR A 369 28.26 3.08 3.97
C THR A 369 28.25 4.40 3.22
N TRP A 370 27.06 4.91 2.90
CA TRP A 370 26.86 6.29 2.45
C TRP A 370 26.73 7.17 3.69
N ARG A 371 27.60 8.18 3.84
CA ARG A 371 27.50 9.16 4.93
C ARG A 371 27.28 10.56 4.37
N PRO A 372 26.38 11.35 4.99
CA PRO A 372 26.13 12.72 4.55
C PRO A 372 27.34 13.64 4.79
N LEU A 373 27.38 14.73 4.00
CA LEU A 373 28.33 15.84 4.15
C LEU A 373 28.29 16.37 5.59
N GLN A 374 29.39 16.24 6.34
CA GLN A 374 29.63 17.15 7.45
C GLN A 374 29.74 18.56 6.86
N ARG A 375 28.81 19.46 7.22
CA ARG A 375 28.99 20.90 7.03
C ARG A 375 29.72 21.50 8.21
#